data_AF-A0A920N4G9-F1
#
_entry.id   AF-A0A920N4G9-F1
#
_cell.length_a   1.000
_cell.length_b   1.000
_cell.length_c   1.000
_cell.angle_alpha   90.00
_cell.angle_beta   90.00
_cell.angle_gamma   90.00
#
_symmetry.space_group_name_H-M   'P 1'
#
loop_
_entity.id
_entity.type
_entity.pdbx_description
1 polymer ?
#
loop_
_entity_poly.entity_id
_entity_poly.type
_entity_poly.pdbx_seq_one_letter_code
_entity_poly.pdbx_strand_id
1 'polypeptide(L)' 'MELTTAQRDLLLRGLQFVRSSVKLSLGESRLPDEQRTEQLEAIETLEEHLRGNLASQPSANLS' A
#
# COMPACT_ATOMS: atom_id res chain seq x y z
N MET A 1 4.63 -18.26 -0.77
CA MET A 1 5.69 -17.61 0.03
C MET A 1 5.01 -16.49 0.80
N GLU A 2 4.96 -16.56 2.13
CA GLU A 2 4.34 -15.51 2.94
C GLU A 2 5.35 -14.42 3.27
N LEU A 3 4.91 -13.16 3.22
CA LEU A 3 5.73 -12.01 3.65
C LEU A 3 5.87 -12.03 5.18
N THR A 4 7.03 -11.61 5.69
CA THR A 4 7.19 -11.33 7.12
C THR A 4 6.48 -10.03 7.52
N THR A 5 6.20 -9.84 8.81
CA THR A 5 5.65 -8.57 9.34
C THR A 5 6.48 -7.35 8.93
N ALA A 6 7.81 -7.44 9.05
CA ALA A 6 8.71 -6.35 8.66
C ALA A 6 8.64 -6.01 7.16
N GLN A 7 8.54 -7.03 6.29
CA GLN A 7 8.38 -6.84 4.85
C GLN A 7 7.02 -6.22 4.52
N ARG A 8 5.94 -6.63 5.19
CA ARG A 8 4.61 -6.02 5.00
C ARG A 8 4.58 -4.57 5.46
N ASP A 9 5.14 -4.25 6.62
CA ASP A 9 5.21 -2.88 7.12
C ASP A 9 6.01 -1.98 6.19
N LEU A 10 7.11 -2.49 5.62
CA LEU A 10 7.86 -1.79 4.60
C LEU A 10 7.02 -1.51 3.34
N LEU A 11 6.30 -2.52 2.85
CA LEU A 11 5.44 -2.37 1.67
C LEU A 11 4.27 -1.41 1.93
N LEU A 12 3.64 -1.47 3.10
CA LEU A 12 2.57 -0.56 3.50
C LEU A 12 3.06 0.90 3.53
N ARG A 13 4.24 1.16 4.11
CA ARG A 13 4.85 2.49 4.09
C ARG A 13 5.16 2.96 2.66
N GLY A 14 5.61 2.05 1.79
CA GLY A 14 5.82 2.34 0.37
C GLY A 14 4.53 2.74 -0.34
N LEU A 15 3.44 1.98 -0.15
CA LEU A 15 2.13 2.30 -0.73
C LEU A 15 1.58 3.65 -0.24
N GLN A 16 1.73 3.94 1.05
CA GLN A 16 1.35 5.24 1.63
C GLN A 16 2.11 6.41 1.01
N PHE A 17 3.40 6.22 0.72
CA PHE A 17 4.22 7.20 0.02
C PHE A 17 3.74 7.42 -1.42
N VAL A 18 3.50 6.34 -2.17
CA VAL A 18 2.99 6.43 -3.54
C VAL A 18 1.62 7.12 -3.57
N ARG A 19 0.70 6.73 -2.67
CA ARG A 19 -0.62 7.37 -2.53
C ARG A 19 -0.51 8.88 -2.31
N SER A 20 0.38 9.28 -1.41
CA SER A 20 0.64 10.70 -1.12
C SER A 20 1.19 11.42 -2.35
N SER A 21 2.09 10.78 -3.09
CA SER A 21 2.67 11.33 -4.32
C SER A 21 1.62 11.53 -5.42
N VAL A 22 0.74 10.55 -5.61
CA VAL A 22 -0.39 10.63 -6.57
C VAL A 22 -1.37 11.74 -6.17
N LYS A 23 -1.73 11.85 -4.87
CA LYS A 23 -2.62 12.91 -4.38
C LYS A 23 -2.02 14.30 -4.55
N LEU A 24 -0.72 14.45 -4.27
CA LEU A 24 0.00 15.71 -4.37
C LEU A 24 0.42 16.05 -5.82
N SER A 25 0.15 15.17 -6.79
CA SER A 25 0.66 15.29 -8.17
C SER A 25 2.18 15.48 -8.23
N LEU A 26 2.92 14.81 -7.35
CA LEU A 26 4.38 14.84 -7.33
C LEU A 26 4.89 13.96 -8.49
N GLY A 27 5.18 14.59 -9.63
CA GLY A 27 5.68 13.92 -10.84
C GLY A 27 5.40 14.75 -12.10
N GLU A 28 6.16 14.53 -13.17
CA GLU A 28 6.09 15.32 -14.41
C GLU A 28 4.80 15.16 -15.21
N SER A 29 3.95 14.18 -14.88
CA SER A 29 2.68 13.93 -15.57
C SER A 29 1.51 14.09 -14.60
N ARG A 30 0.74 15.17 -14.77
CA ARG A 30 -0.63 15.23 -14.23
C ARG A 30 -1.47 14.25 -15.03
N LEU A 31 -1.55 13.02 -14.55
CA LEU A 31 -2.48 12.04 -15.09
C LEU A 31 -3.91 12.63 -15.08
N PRO A 32 -4.73 12.30 -16.10
CA PRO A 32 -6.15 12.61 -16.09
C PRO A 32 -6.81 12.09 -14.81
N ASP A 33 -7.86 12.79 -14.35
CA ASP A 33 -8.50 12.49 -13.06
C ASP A 33 -9.05 11.05 -12.98
N GLU A 34 -9.51 10.49 -14.10
CA GLU A 34 -9.95 9.09 -14.19
C GLU A 34 -8.80 8.11 -13.91
N GLN A 35 -7.66 8.26 -14.60
CA GLN A 35 -6.48 7.41 -14.38
C GLN A 35 -5.90 7.57 -12.98
N ARG A 36 -5.98 8.78 -12.42
CA ARG A 36 -5.58 9.03 -11.03
C ARG A 36 -6.49 8.29 -10.05
N THR A 37 -7.79 8.27 -10.32
CA THR A 37 -8.78 7.56 -9.50
C THR A 37 -8.50 6.06 -9.53
N GLU A 38 -8.32 5.49 -10.72
CA GLU A 38 -7.96 4.07 -10.90
C GLU A 38 -6.66 3.71 -10.15
N GLN A 39 -5.63 4.56 -10.20
CA GLN A 39 -4.40 4.34 -9.45
C GLN A 39 -4.62 4.38 -7.94
N LEU A 40 -5.45 5.28 -7.44
CA LEU A 40 -5.75 5.37 -6.02
C LEU A 40 -6.53 4.13 -5.53
N GLU A 41 -7.48 3.63 -6.32
CA GLU A 41 -8.22 2.39 -6.04
C GLU A 41 -7.31 1.16 -6.07
N ALA A 42 -6.39 1.07 -7.02
CA ALA A 42 -5.41 -0.01 -7.09
C ALA A 42 -4.48 -0.01 -5.87
N ILE A 43 -4.03 1.17 -5.42
CA ILE A 43 -3.22 1.32 -4.20
C ILE A 43 -4.02 0.89 -2.97
N GLU A 44 -5.27 1.31 -2.85
CA GLU A 44 -6.14 0.94 -1.73
C GLU A 44 -6.36 -0.58 -1.65
N THR A 45 -6.67 -1.22 -2.79
CA THR A 45 -6.80 -2.68 -2.89
C THR A 45 -5.55 -3.41 -2.42
N LEU A 46 -4.36 -2.92 -2.80
CA LEU A 46 -3.08 -3.50 -2.39
C LEU A 46 -2.82 -3.31 -0.89
N GLU A 47 -3.17 -2.14 -0.32
CA GLU A 47 -3.08 -1.90 1.12
C GLU A 47 -4.00 -2.86 1.90
N GLU A 48 -5.23 -3.07 1.43
CA GLU A 48 -6.18 -4.01 2.03
C GLU A 48 -5.66 -5.45 2.01
N HIS A 49 -5.09 -5.91 0.90
CA HIS A 49 -4.47 -7.24 0.85
C HIS A 49 -3.30 -7.40 1.82
N LEU A 50 -2.47 -6.37 1.99
CA LEU A 50 -1.36 -6.40 2.95
C LEU A 50 -1.86 -6.42 4.40
N ARG A 51 -2.96 -5.72 4.71
CA ARG A 51 -3.57 -5.66 6.05
C ARG A 51 -4.42 -6.88 6.39
N GLY A 52 -5.20 -7.41 5.44
CA GLY A 52 -6.03 -8.61 5.63
C GLY A 52 -5.19 -9.84 5.95
N ASN A 53 -3.99 -9.92 5.36
CA ASN A 53 -3.00 -10.94 5.68
C ASN A 53 -2.31 -10.74 7.06
N LEU A 54 -2.34 -9.52 7.63
CA LEU A 54 -1.85 -9.25 8.99
C LEU A 54 -2.85 -9.72 10.06
N ALA A 55 -4.14 -9.49 9.85
CA ALA A 55 -5.19 -9.98 10.76
C ALA A 55 -5.26 -11.51 10.85
N SER A 56 -4.73 -12.19 9.82
CA SER A 56 -4.74 -13.65 9.69
C SER A 56 -3.48 -14.33 10.23
N GLN A 57 -2.44 -13.57 10.59
CA GLN A 57 -1.23 -14.13 11.17
C GLN A 57 -1.24 -13.97 12.70
N PRO A 58 -1.25 -15.08 13.46
CA PRO A 58 -1.10 -15.01 14.90
C PRO A 58 0.28 -14.43 15.21
N SER A 59 0.32 -13.47 16.13
CA SER A 59 1.52 -12.79 16.61
C SER A 59 2.62 -13.79 16.95
N ALA A 60 3.51 -14.06 16.00
CA ALA A 60 4.64 -14.95 16.22
C ALA A 60 5.67 -14.21 17.07
N ASN A 61 5.70 -14.59 18.35
CA ASN A 61 6.77 -14.44 19.32
C ASN A 61 7.32 -13.02 19.55
N LEU A 62 6.68 -12.32 20.50
CA LEU A 62 7.39 -11.44 21.43
C LEU A 62 7.53 -12.18 22.77
N SER A 63 8.56 -13.02 22.90
CA SER A 63 9.13 -13.48 24.18
C SER A 63 10.54 -13.99 23.94
#